data_AF-A0A1G5QH27-F1
#
_entry.id   AF-A0A1G5QH27-F1
#
_cell.length_a   1.000
_cell.length_b   1.000
_cell.length_c   1.000
_cell.angle_alpha   90.00
_cell.angle_beta   90.00
_cell.angle_gamma   90.00
#
_symmetry.space_group_name_H-M   'P 1'
#
loop_
_entity.id
_entity.type
_entity.pdbx_description
1 polymer ?
#
loop_
_entity_poly.entity_id
_entity_poly.type
_entity_poly.pdbx_seq_one_letter_code
_entity_poly.pdbx_strand_id
1 'polypeptide(L)'
;MSEQTGKIIIKGVTRDGRKFRPSDWAQRLTTAVARPGPKGRVRFHPKVAMTTKDGVNCVVIDRSLEEEDPMLFEFLTNFADFNNLDVEET
;
A
#
# COMPACT_ATOMS: atom_id res chain seq x y z
N MET A 1 17.79 17.91 -0.59
CA MET A 1 16.69 17.07 -0.08
C MET A 1 17.01 15.67 -0.53
N SER A 2 17.05 14.73 0.40
CA SER A 2 17.51 13.37 0.14
C SER A 2 16.36 12.62 -0.52
N GLU A 3 16.49 12.23 -1.79
CA GLU A 3 15.53 11.30 -2.39
C GLU A 3 15.64 9.96 -1.67
N GLN A 4 14.68 9.67 -0.78
CA GLN A 4 14.47 8.34 -0.23
C GLN A 4 14.19 7.40 -1.41
N THR A 5 15.20 6.62 -1.80
CA THR A 5 15.13 5.66 -2.90
C THR A 5 14.79 4.30 -2.32
N GLY A 6 13.55 3.87 -2.51
CA GLY A 6 13.09 2.56 -2.04
C GLY A 6 11.58 2.39 -2.19
N LYS A 7 11.12 1.15 -2.05
CA LYS A 7 9.69 0.81 -2.01
C LYS A 7 9.41 -0.06 -0.80
N ILE A 8 8.24 0.15 -0.23
CA ILE A 8 7.67 -0.70 0.81
C ILE A 8 6.58 -1.54 0.17
N ILE A 9 6.60 -2.84 0.45
CA ILE A 9 5.63 -3.81 -0.05
C ILE A 9 4.88 -4.40 1.14
N ILE A 10 3.62 -4.03 1.30
CA ILE A 10 2.70 -4.69 2.23
C ILE A 10 2.15 -5.93 1.54
N LYS A 11 2.46 -7.11 2.08
CA LYS A 11 2.00 -8.38 1.50
C LYS A 11 0.64 -8.78 2.05
N GLY A 12 -0.16 -9.43 1.21
CA GLY A 12 -1.43 -10.06 1.62
C GLY A 12 -1.25 -11.35 2.42
N VAL A 13 -0.18 -11.44 3.20
CA VAL A 13 0.07 -12.50 4.17
C VAL A 13 0.37 -11.85 5.52
N THR A 14 -0.09 -12.48 6.60
CA THR A 14 0.27 -12.05 7.95
C THR A 14 1.71 -12.44 8.28
N ARG A 15 2.29 -11.82 9.32
CA ARG A 15 3.61 -12.19 9.86
C ARG A 15 3.66 -13.66 10.33
N ASP A 16 2.50 -14.24 10.65
CA ASP A 16 2.34 -15.65 10.98
C ASP A 16 2.18 -16.58 9.75
N GLY A 17 2.36 -16.06 8.54
CA GLY A 17 2.33 -16.82 7.28
C GLY A 17 0.94 -17.16 6.76
N ARG A 18 -0.14 -16.53 7.27
CA ARG A 18 -1.52 -16.81 6.82
C ARG A 18 -1.94 -15.82 5.74
N LYS A 19 -2.68 -16.28 4.73
CA LYS A 19 -3.26 -15.39 3.70
C LYS A 19 -4.27 -14.42 4.33
N PHE A 20 -4.06 -13.13 4.12
CA PHE A 20 -4.97 -12.07 4.58
C PHE A 20 -6.26 -12.05 3.76
N ARG A 21 -7.37 -11.70 4.43
CA ARG A 21 -8.72 -11.69 3.86
C ARG A 21 -9.44 -10.40 4.26
N PRO A 22 -10.38 -9.90 3.44
CA PRO A 22 -10.84 -10.47 2.17
C PRO A 22 -9.79 -10.36 1.05
N SER A 23 -9.96 -11.12 -0.05
CA SER A 23 -8.97 -11.16 -1.14
C SER A 23 -8.86 -9.84 -1.92
N ASP A 24 -9.88 -8.98 -1.85
CA ASP A 24 -9.94 -7.66 -2.48
C ASP A 24 -9.35 -6.54 -1.60
N TRP A 25 -8.72 -6.87 -0.47
CA TRP A 25 -8.19 -5.88 0.49
C TRP A 25 -7.25 -4.85 -0.15
N ALA A 26 -6.35 -5.28 -1.05
CA ALA A 26 -5.39 -4.40 -1.71
C ALA A 26 -6.10 -3.36 -2.59
N GLN A 27 -7.20 -3.76 -3.24
CA GLN A 27 -8.02 -2.86 -4.05
C GLN A 27 -8.79 -1.88 -3.17
N ARG A 28 -9.30 -2.35 -2.02
CA ARG A 28 -9.95 -1.48 -1.04
C ARG A 28 -8.99 -0.44 -0.49
N LEU A 29 -7.78 -0.83 -0.11
CA LEU A 29 -6.78 0.09 0.44
C LEU A 29 -6.35 1.14 -0.59
N THR A 30 -6.03 0.72 -1.82
CA THR A 30 -5.64 1.64 -2.90
C THR A 30 -6.76 2.58 -3.34
N THR A 31 -8.02 2.13 -3.28
CA THR A 31 -9.18 2.98 -3.57
C THR A 31 -9.47 3.96 -2.44
N ALA A 32 -9.22 3.59 -1.18
CA ALA A 32 -9.41 4.47 -0.02
C ALA A 32 -8.50 5.71 -0.07
N VAL A 33 -7.33 5.59 -0.70
CA VAL A 33 -6.35 6.68 -0.85
C VAL A 33 -6.43 7.36 -2.22
N ALA A 34 -7.36 6.95 -3.06
CA ALA A 34 -7.56 7.53 -4.38
C ALA A 34 -8.30 8.88 -4.30
N ARG A 35 -8.13 9.71 -5.32
CA ARG A 35 -8.79 11.01 -5.44
C ARG A 35 -9.86 10.99 -6.54
N PRO A 36 -10.93 11.81 -6.42
CA PRO A 36 -11.87 12.02 -7.51
C PRO A 36 -11.16 12.58 -8.75
N GLY A 37 -11.41 11.97 -9.90
CA GLY A 37 -10.96 12.42 -11.20
C GLY A 37 -12.10 12.99 -12.05
N PRO A 38 -11.78 13.60 -13.21
CA PRO A 38 -12.78 14.11 -14.13
C PRO A 38 -13.79 13.04 -14.55
N LYS A 39 -15.05 13.44 -14.68
CA LYS A 39 -16.16 12.57 -15.11
C LYS A 39 -16.39 11.35 -14.21
N GLY A 40 -16.18 11.51 -12.90
CA GLY A 40 -16.46 10.45 -11.91
C GLY A 40 -15.45 9.29 -11.93
N ARG A 41 -14.31 9.43 -12.61
CA ARG A 41 -13.25 8.41 -12.61
C ARG A 41 -12.45 8.47 -11.32
N VAL A 42 -12.04 7.31 -10.81
CA VAL A 42 -11.10 7.23 -9.69
C VAL A 42 -9.68 7.48 -10.22
N ARG A 43 -8.91 8.34 -9.55
CA ARG A 43 -7.47 8.53 -9.78
C ARG A 43 -6.70 7.93 -8.62
N PHE A 44 -6.03 6.80 -8.88
CA PHE A 44 -5.14 6.17 -7.91
C PHE A 44 -3.95 7.07 -7.59
N HIS A 45 -3.42 6.96 -6.37
CA HIS A 45 -2.27 7.72 -5.94
C HIS A 45 -1.02 7.25 -6.71
N PRO A 46 -0.20 8.15 -7.28
CA PRO A 46 0.95 7.76 -8.12
C PRO A 46 2.02 6.98 -7.36
N LYS A 47 2.10 7.17 -6.03
CA LYS A 47 3.05 6.51 -5.13
C LYS A 47 2.49 5.28 -4.41
N VAL A 48 1.25 4.88 -4.71
CA VAL A 48 0.61 3.71 -4.09
C VAL A 48 -0.05 2.85 -5.16
N ALA A 49 0.41 1.62 -5.32
CA ALA A 49 -0.07 0.73 -6.38
C ALA A 49 -0.30 -0.70 -5.87
N MET A 50 -1.17 -1.46 -6.53
CA MET A 50 -1.29 -2.89 -6.29
C MET A 50 -0.27 -3.67 -7.12
N THR A 51 0.20 -4.78 -6.57
CA THR A 51 0.95 -5.79 -7.32
C THR A 51 0.54 -7.19 -6.87
N THR A 52 1.02 -8.21 -7.57
CA THR A 52 0.90 -9.61 -7.15
C THR A 52 2.29 -10.20 -7.05
N LYS A 53 2.63 -10.76 -5.88
CA LYS A 53 3.89 -11.47 -5.62
C LYS A 53 3.53 -12.88 -5.14
N ASP A 54 4.06 -13.91 -5.80
CA ASP A 54 3.82 -15.32 -5.46
C ASP A 54 2.31 -15.69 -5.34
N GLY A 55 1.47 -15.11 -6.20
CA GLY A 55 0.01 -15.34 -6.19
C GLY A 55 -0.75 -14.67 -5.03
N VAL A 56 -0.08 -13.80 -4.27
CA VAL A 56 -0.65 -12.99 -3.19
C VAL A 56 -0.75 -11.53 -3.64
N ASN A 57 -1.90 -10.90 -3.38
CA ASN A 57 -2.09 -9.47 -3.61
C ASN A 57 -1.28 -8.67 -2.61
N CYS A 58 -0.55 -7.67 -3.08
CA CYS A 58 0.28 -6.78 -2.29
C CYS A 58 -0.02 -5.31 -2.64
N VAL A 59 0.35 -4.41 -1.75
CA VAL A 59 0.35 -2.96 -1.99
C VAL A 59 1.79 -2.46 -1.91
N VAL A 60 2.19 -1.71 -2.92
CA VAL A 60 3.51 -1.09 -3.05
C VAL A 60 3.37 0.40 -2.76
N ILE A 61 4.26 0.91 -1.92
CA ILE A 61 4.34 2.30 -1.50
C ILE A 61 5.73 2.81 -1.84
N ASP A 62 5.83 3.92 -2.56
CA ASP A 62 7.10 4.60 -2.78
C ASP A 62 7.57 5.24 -1.47
N ARG A 63 8.84 5.08 -1.10
CA ARG A 63 9.37 5.62 0.16
C ARG A 63 9.34 7.14 0.19
N SER A 64 9.40 7.82 -0.97
CA SER A 64 9.28 9.29 -1.02
C SER A 64 7.95 9.81 -0.45
N LEU A 65 6.93 8.95 -0.35
CA LEU A 65 5.63 9.29 0.24
C LEU A 65 5.73 9.69 1.71
N GLU A 66 6.71 9.16 2.45
CA GLU A 66 6.94 9.51 3.86
C GLU A 66 7.25 11.00 4.04
N GLU A 67 7.95 11.61 3.08
CA GLU A 67 8.27 13.04 3.10
C GLU A 67 7.17 13.88 2.43
N GLU A 68 6.59 13.39 1.33
CA GLU A 68 5.57 14.10 0.55
C GLU A 68 4.22 14.22 1.27
N ASP A 69 3.75 13.12 1.88
CA ASP A 69 2.49 13.06 2.62
C ASP A 69 2.64 12.08 3.82
N PRO A 70 3.24 12.55 4.93
CA PRO A 70 3.50 11.71 6.10
C PRO A 70 2.24 11.06 6.69
N MET A 71 1.10 11.75 6.64
CA MET A 71 -0.17 11.22 7.17
C MET A 71 -0.69 10.05 6.33
N LEU A 72 -0.59 10.15 5.00
CA LEU A 72 -0.96 9.06 4.11
C LEU A 72 -0.01 7.87 4.26
N PHE A 73 1.28 8.14 4.37
CA PHE A 73 2.28 7.10 4.63
C PHE A 73 1.99 6.37 5.94
N GLU A 74 1.78 7.11 7.03
CA GLU A 74 1.42 6.57 8.34
C GLU A 74 0.12 5.77 8.30
N PHE A 75 -0.91 6.24 7.58
CA PHE A 75 -2.15 5.48 7.41
C PHE A 75 -1.91 4.11 6.77
N LEU A 76 -1.05 4.03 5.75
CA LEU A 76 -0.76 2.80 5.03
C LEU A 76 0.10 1.83 5.86
N THR A 77 1.12 2.34 6.56
CA THR A 77 1.97 1.51 7.43
C THR A 77 1.20 1.01 8.65
N ASN A 78 0.40 1.88 9.30
CA ASN A 78 -0.48 1.49 10.40
C ASN A 78 -1.52 0.43 9.95
N PHE A 79 -2.03 0.51 8.72
CA PHE A 79 -2.90 -0.54 8.19
C PHE A 79 -2.20 -1.91 8.20
N ALA A 80 -0.92 -1.97 7.80
CA ALA A 80 -0.15 -3.21 7.84
C ALA A 80 0.04 -3.71 9.28
N ASP A 81 0.41 -2.82 10.20
CA ASP A 81 0.66 -3.17 11.60
C ASP A 81 -0.60 -3.68 12.30
N PHE A 82 -1.72 -2.96 12.18
CA PHE A 82 -3.00 -3.36 12.80
C PHE A 82 -3.53 -4.70 12.28
N ASN A 83 -3.20 -5.05 11.04
CA ASN A 83 -3.62 -6.33 10.43
C ASN A 83 -2.53 -7.41 10.52
N ASN A 84 -1.44 -7.15 11.24
CA ASN A 84 -0.29 -8.04 11.37
C ASN A 84 0.25 -8.52 10.02
N LEU A 85 0.30 -7.64 9.02
CA LEU A 85 0.78 -7.98 7.67
C LEU A 85 2.31 -8.01 7.60
N ASP A 86 2.81 -8.89 6.74
CA ASP A 86 4.23 -8.91 6.39
C ASP A 86 4.57 -7.72 5.49
N VAL A 87 5.69 -7.05 5.79
CA VAL A 87 6.14 -5.83 5.11
C VAL A 87 7.60 -6.02 4.71
N GLU A 88 7.88 -5.74 3.44
CA GLU A 88 9.22 -5.85 2.85
C GLU A 88 9.66 -4.50 2.28
N GLU A 89 10.92 -4.12 2.50
CA GLU A 89 11.54 -2.96 1.86
C GLU A 89 12.45 -3.41 0.71
N THR A 90 12.41 -2.70 -0.42
CA THR A 90 13.17 -3.02 -1.66
C THR A 90 13.83 -1.80 -2.27
#